data_AF-A0A177KL50-F1
#
_entry.id   AF-A0A177KL50-F1
#
_cell.length_a   1.000
_cell.length_b   1.000
_cell.length_c   1.000
_cell.angle_alpha   90.00
_cell.angle_beta   90.00
_cell.angle_gamma   90.00
#
_symmetry.space_group_name_H-M   'P 1'
#
loop_
_entity.id
_entity.type
_entity.pdbx_description
1 polymer ?
#
loop_
_entity_poly.entity_id
_entity_poly.type
_entity_poly.pdbx_seq_one_letter_code
_entity_poly.pdbx_strand_id
1 'polypeptide(L)'
;MTIGRKIADARKRTGHSQRSLSEMEEVAVSKESIAKYEKGTRTFPKDMYPRVAGALDDPQFYFETWQETTGYVSIPYFNGAVIDRHPAAMVHLVKSETVEAIDQVEMVCWYKPSENRTEHEKEDVRQVIKELLDAAASMINLAAELCKDNGFSMKSLFREWRVSLKARKYER
;
A
#
# COMPACT_ATOMS: atom_id res chain seq x y z
N MET A 1 -4.36 -7.62 14.60
CA MET A 1 -5.30 -6.50 14.83
C MET A 1 -6.47 -6.67 13.87
N THR A 2 -7.73 -6.49 14.28
CA THR A 2 -8.89 -6.68 13.39
C THR A 2 -9.02 -5.50 12.41
N ILE A 3 -9.60 -5.75 11.22
CA ILE A 3 -9.90 -4.69 10.24
C ILE A 3 -10.77 -3.56 10.83
N GLY A 4 -11.69 -3.89 11.74
CA GLY A 4 -12.52 -2.90 12.43
C GLY A 4 -11.71 -1.86 13.21
N ARG A 5 -10.67 -2.30 13.93
CA ARG A 5 -9.80 -1.38 14.67
C ARG A 5 -8.97 -0.51 13.74
N LYS A 6 -8.48 -1.09 12.63
CA LYS A 6 -7.80 -0.37 11.55
C LYS A 6 -8.67 0.74 10.95
N ILE A 7 -9.96 0.47 10.70
CA ILE A 7 -10.95 1.49 10.28
C ILE A 7 -11.07 2.60 11.32
N ALA A 8 -11.19 2.26 12.60
CA ALA A 8 -11.30 3.24 13.67
C ALA A 8 -10.07 4.17 13.74
N ASP A 9 -8.88 3.61 13.56
CA ASP A 9 -7.62 4.36 13.59
C ASP A 9 -7.47 5.24 12.34
N ALA A 10 -7.79 4.73 11.15
CA ALA A 10 -7.82 5.50 9.90
C ALA A 10 -8.81 6.67 9.97
N ARG A 11 -10.01 6.42 10.50
CA ARG A 11 -11.05 7.44 10.71
C ARG A 11 -10.58 8.56 11.64
N LYS A 12 -9.86 8.22 12.71
CA LYS A 12 -9.28 9.21 13.62
C LYS A 12 -8.16 10.03 12.96
N ARG A 13 -7.27 9.38 12.22
CA ARG A 13 -6.17 10.05 11.48
C ARG A 13 -6.69 11.08 10.48
N THR A 14 -7.82 10.78 9.85
CA THR A 14 -8.50 11.63 8.85
C THR A 14 -9.49 12.62 9.47
N GLY A 15 -9.62 12.66 10.81
CA GLY A 15 -10.47 13.63 11.50
C GLY A 15 -11.98 13.34 11.43
N HIS A 16 -12.39 12.16 10.95
CA HIS A 16 -13.80 11.82 10.83
C HIS A 16 -14.40 11.28 12.14
N SER A 17 -15.66 11.59 12.37
CA SER A 17 -16.47 10.91 13.38
C SER A 17 -17.15 9.67 12.78
N GLN A 18 -17.63 8.74 13.61
CA GLN A 18 -18.43 7.61 13.10
C GLN A 18 -19.68 8.09 12.34
N ARG A 19 -20.24 9.24 12.76
CA ARG A 19 -21.38 9.86 12.10
C ARG A 19 -21.02 10.42 10.72
N SER A 20 -19.94 11.20 10.63
CA SER A 20 -19.52 11.75 9.34
C SER A 20 -19.13 10.66 8.35
N LEU A 21 -18.50 9.58 8.82
CA LEU A 21 -18.20 8.42 7.97
C LEU A 21 -19.47 7.71 7.49
N SER A 22 -20.52 7.59 8.32
CA SER A 22 -21.81 7.03 7.88
C SER A 22 -22.56 7.89 6.88
N GLU A 23 -22.32 9.21 6.91
CA GLU A 23 -22.97 10.19 6.03
C GLU A 23 -22.28 10.28 4.66
N MET A 24 -21.09 9.67 4.48
CA MET A 24 -20.40 9.59 3.19
C MET A 24 -21.16 8.69 2.21
N GLU A 25 -21.38 9.21 1.00
CA GLU A 25 -22.18 8.57 -0.04
C GLU A 25 -21.68 7.17 -0.38
N GLU A 26 -20.36 6.97 -0.44
CA GLU A 26 -19.77 5.67 -0.79
C GLU A 26 -19.98 4.61 0.29
N VAL A 27 -20.13 5.03 1.55
CA VAL A 27 -20.16 4.15 2.72
C VAL A 27 -21.59 3.70 3.02
N ALA A 28 -22.57 4.61 3.01
CA ALA A 28 -24.01 4.30 3.11
C ALA A 28 -24.39 3.23 4.16
N VAL A 29 -23.71 3.20 5.31
CA VAL A 29 -24.02 2.32 6.44
C VAL A 29 -24.29 3.15 7.69
N SER A 30 -25.18 2.66 8.56
CA SER A 30 -25.51 3.39 9.78
C SER A 30 -24.30 3.57 10.72
N LYS A 31 -24.28 4.66 11.49
CA LYS A 31 -23.28 4.92 12.53
C LYS A 31 -23.13 3.74 13.49
N GLU A 32 -24.24 3.09 13.87
CA GLU A 32 -24.25 1.93 14.76
C GLU A 32 -23.56 0.73 14.12
N SER A 33 -23.71 0.56 12.81
CA SER A 33 -23.01 -0.49 12.07
C SER A 33 -21.50 -0.23 12.08
N ILE A 34 -21.07 1.00 11.80
CA ILE A 34 -19.67 1.42 11.91
C ILE A 34 -19.13 1.13 13.31
N ALA A 35 -19.85 1.51 14.37
CA ALA A 35 -19.43 1.26 15.74
C ALA A 35 -19.30 -0.25 16.05
N LYS A 36 -20.18 -1.09 15.52
CA LYS A 36 -20.10 -2.55 15.68
C LYS A 36 -18.91 -3.15 14.92
N TYR A 37 -18.63 -2.65 13.71
CA TYR A 37 -17.45 -3.05 12.95
C TYR A 37 -16.17 -2.67 13.69
N GLU A 38 -16.05 -1.42 14.15
CA GLU A 38 -14.88 -0.91 14.89
C GLU A 38 -14.60 -1.71 16.18
N LYS A 39 -15.65 -2.12 16.89
CA LYS A 39 -15.54 -2.96 18.10
C LYS A 39 -15.28 -4.44 17.80
N GLY A 40 -15.39 -4.88 16.54
CA GLY A 40 -15.31 -6.28 16.16
C GLY A 40 -16.50 -7.13 16.60
N THR A 41 -17.60 -6.52 17.04
CA THR A 41 -18.84 -7.24 17.41
C THR A 41 -19.69 -7.62 16.21
N ARG A 42 -19.33 -7.10 15.02
CA ARG A 42 -19.90 -7.50 13.73
C ARG A 42 -18.78 -7.63 12.70
N THR A 43 -18.83 -8.68 11.88
CA THR A 43 -17.90 -8.88 10.77
C THR A 43 -18.03 -7.76 9.74
N PHE A 44 -16.91 -7.18 9.33
CA PHE A 44 -16.87 -6.15 8.30
C PHE A 44 -17.02 -6.80 6.91
N PRO A 45 -18.03 -6.42 6.10
CA PRO A 45 -18.28 -7.03 4.79
C PRO A 45 -17.15 -6.79 3.78
N LYS A 46 -16.82 -7.79 2.94
CA LYS A 46 -15.70 -7.71 1.97
C LYS A 46 -15.92 -6.68 0.85
N ASP A 47 -17.15 -6.46 0.45
CA ASP A 47 -17.57 -5.45 -0.53
C ASP A 47 -17.46 -4.01 -0.01
N MET A 48 -17.37 -3.83 1.31
CA MET A 48 -17.24 -2.52 1.95
C MET A 48 -15.81 -1.98 1.99
N TYR A 49 -14.80 -2.83 1.78
CA TYR A 49 -13.39 -2.43 1.79
C TYR A 49 -13.07 -1.28 0.84
N PRO A 50 -13.33 -1.37 -0.48
CA PRO A 50 -12.98 -0.30 -1.40
C PRO A 50 -13.77 0.99 -1.13
N ARG A 51 -14.99 0.86 -0.61
CA ARG A 51 -15.85 2.01 -0.26
C ARG A 51 -15.28 2.78 0.92
N VAL A 52 -15.01 2.10 2.03
CA VAL A 52 -14.48 2.73 3.25
C VAL A 52 -13.05 3.21 3.04
N ALA A 53 -12.20 2.44 2.35
CA ALA A 53 -10.84 2.88 2.04
C ALA A 53 -10.84 4.10 1.10
N GLY A 54 -11.72 4.10 0.11
CA GLY A 54 -11.90 5.23 -0.80
C GLY A 54 -12.50 6.48 -0.15
N ALA A 55 -13.31 6.32 0.89
CA ALA A 55 -13.97 7.41 1.60
C ALA A 55 -13.06 8.04 2.67
N LEU A 56 -12.27 7.22 3.37
CA LEU A 56 -11.28 7.71 4.33
C LEU A 56 -10.04 8.29 3.65
N ASP A 57 -9.62 7.73 2.51
CA ASP A 57 -8.42 8.15 1.76
C ASP A 57 -7.17 8.28 2.66
N ASP A 58 -7.08 7.43 3.68
CA ASP A 58 -5.94 7.33 4.59
C ASP A 58 -4.89 6.41 3.96
N PRO A 59 -3.66 6.90 3.67
CA PRO A 59 -2.66 6.09 2.99
C PRO A 59 -2.32 4.80 3.72
N GLN A 60 -2.15 4.85 5.05
CA GLN A 60 -1.86 3.65 5.85
C GLN A 60 -2.96 2.59 5.71
N PHE A 61 -4.23 3.01 5.69
CA PHE A 61 -5.36 2.11 5.56
C PHE A 61 -5.43 1.42 4.19
N TYR A 62 -4.90 2.04 3.12
CA TYR A 62 -4.76 1.36 1.83
C TYR A 62 -3.83 0.14 1.92
N PHE A 63 -2.66 0.26 2.55
CA PHE A 63 -1.77 -0.89 2.74
C PHE A 63 -2.41 -1.97 3.63
N GLU A 64 -3.10 -1.56 4.69
CA GLU A 64 -3.75 -2.48 5.61
C GLU A 64 -4.92 -3.26 4.97
N THR A 65 -5.67 -2.62 4.07
CA THR A 65 -6.76 -3.26 3.30
C THR A 65 -6.22 -4.10 2.15
N TRP A 66 -5.10 -3.72 1.54
CA TRP A 66 -4.39 -4.57 0.57
C TRP A 66 -4.02 -5.90 1.23
N GLN A 67 -3.31 -5.87 2.36
CA GLN A 67 -2.93 -7.09 3.09
C GLN A 67 -4.15 -7.95 3.48
N GLU A 68 -5.23 -7.32 3.96
CA GLU A 68 -6.44 -8.06 4.36
C GLU A 68 -7.13 -8.76 3.18
N THR A 69 -7.04 -8.18 1.98
CA THR A 69 -7.72 -8.71 0.79
C THR A 69 -6.87 -9.71 0.01
N THR A 70 -5.55 -9.60 0.03
CA THR A 70 -4.62 -10.49 -0.70
C THR A 70 -3.85 -11.46 0.18
N GLY A 71 -3.92 -11.31 1.51
CA GLY A 71 -3.15 -12.11 2.47
C GLY A 71 -1.68 -11.68 2.51
N TYR A 72 -0.79 -12.48 1.92
CA TYR A 72 0.65 -12.26 2.00
C TYR A 72 1.23 -11.44 0.83
N VAL A 73 0.54 -11.37 -0.30
CA VAL A 73 1.01 -10.64 -1.48
C VAL A 73 0.54 -9.19 -1.40
N SER A 74 1.20 -8.40 -0.56
CA SER A 74 0.90 -6.98 -0.32
C SER A 74 2.15 -6.23 0.12
N ILE A 75 2.24 -4.95 -0.24
CA ILE A 75 3.24 -4.05 0.33
C ILE A 75 2.76 -3.62 1.72
N PRO A 76 3.58 -3.73 2.78
CA PRO A 76 3.24 -3.24 4.10
C PRO A 76 3.49 -1.73 4.21
N TYR A 77 2.77 -1.09 5.13
CA TYR A 77 3.08 0.28 5.52
C TYR A 77 4.28 0.29 6.48
N PHE A 78 5.29 1.11 6.18
CA PHE A 78 6.53 1.18 6.96
C PHE A 78 6.35 2.05 8.20
N ASN A 79 5.98 1.40 9.31
CA ASN A 79 5.80 2.02 10.63
C ASN A 79 6.59 1.32 11.75
N GLY A 80 7.65 0.59 11.37
CA GLY A 80 8.56 -0.06 12.31
C GLY A 80 9.44 0.94 13.07
N ALA A 81 9.98 0.54 14.22
CA ALA A 81 10.72 1.41 15.12
C ALA A 81 12.02 2.00 14.54
N VAL A 82 12.53 1.42 13.45
CA VAL A 82 13.77 1.84 12.76
C VAL A 82 13.52 2.69 11.52
N ILE A 83 12.26 2.98 11.19
CA ILE A 83 11.90 3.79 10.02
C ILE A 83 11.57 5.22 10.47
N ASP A 84 12.37 6.18 10.01
CA ASP A 84 11.99 7.59 10.03
C ASP A 84 11.13 7.90 8.81
N ARG A 85 9.88 8.28 9.05
CA ARG A 85 8.89 8.60 8.00
C ARG A 85 8.97 10.04 7.52
N HIS A 86 9.88 10.85 8.04
CA HIS A 86 10.10 12.18 7.49
C HIS A 86 10.42 12.08 5.98
N PRO A 87 9.79 12.89 5.10
CA PRO A 87 9.94 12.75 3.65
C PRO A 87 11.39 12.70 3.17
N ALA A 88 12.29 13.50 3.77
CA ALA A 88 13.71 13.48 3.45
C ALA A 88 14.40 12.14 3.77
N ALA A 89 14.06 11.52 4.90
CA ALA A 89 14.58 10.21 5.28
C ALA A 89 14.04 9.11 4.35
N MET A 90 12.74 9.17 4.03
CA MET A 90 12.11 8.26 3.08
C MET A 90 12.70 8.38 1.66
N VAL A 91 13.03 9.59 1.20
CA VAL A 91 13.73 9.80 -0.07
C VAL A 91 15.11 9.13 -0.05
N HIS A 92 15.82 9.19 1.08
CA HIS A 92 17.10 8.51 1.22
C HIS A 92 16.96 6.99 1.17
N LEU A 93 15.98 6.43 1.91
CA LEU A 93 15.65 5.01 1.88
C LEU A 93 15.34 4.55 0.45
N VAL A 94 14.42 5.21 -0.25
CA VAL A 94 14.08 4.88 -1.65
C VAL A 94 15.31 4.87 -2.53
N LYS A 95 16.21 5.85 -2.39
CA LYS A 95 17.45 5.88 -3.17
C LYS A 95 18.34 4.66 -2.88
N SER A 96 18.54 4.29 -1.62
CA SER A 96 19.35 3.12 -1.25
C SER A 96 18.76 1.84 -1.84
N GLU A 97 17.49 1.56 -1.52
CA GLU A 97 16.79 0.34 -1.97
C GLU A 97 16.73 0.24 -3.50
N THR A 98 16.55 1.37 -4.19
CA THR A 98 16.54 1.39 -5.67
C THR A 98 17.92 1.07 -6.26
N VAL A 99 19.00 1.60 -5.65
CA VAL A 99 20.36 1.31 -6.11
C VAL A 99 20.69 -0.16 -5.87
N GLU A 100 20.39 -0.69 -4.68
CA GLU A 100 20.60 -2.10 -4.35
C GLU A 100 19.86 -3.04 -5.30
N ALA A 101 18.61 -2.70 -5.65
CA ALA A 101 17.84 -3.44 -6.64
C ALA A 101 18.44 -3.40 -8.05
N ILE A 102 18.94 -2.25 -8.50
CA ILE A 102 19.62 -2.13 -9.80
C ILE A 102 20.90 -2.97 -9.81
N ASP A 103 21.72 -2.84 -8.77
CA ASP A 103 22.99 -3.57 -8.64
C ASP A 103 22.75 -5.09 -8.66
N GLN A 104 21.73 -5.58 -7.94
CA GLN A 104 21.37 -7.01 -7.96
C GLN A 104 20.84 -7.47 -9.33
N VAL A 105 20.05 -6.65 -10.02
CA VAL A 105 19.62 -6.96 -11.38
C VAL A 105 20.83 -7.10 -12.30
N GLU A 106 21.83 -6.23 -12.20
CA GLU A 106 23.01 -6.28 -13.06
C GLU A 106 23.91 -7.52 -12.84
N MET A 107 23.86 -8.14 -11.66
CA MET A 107 24.67 -9.32 -11.33
C MET A 107 24.13 -10.64 -11.93
N VAL A 108 22.87 -10.69 -12.34
CA VAL A 108 22.24 -11.92 -12.84
C VAL A 108 22.38 -12.09 -14.36
N CYS A 109 22.64 -13.32 -14.81
CA CYS A 109 22.62 -13.67 -16.24
C CYS A 109 21.18 -13.79 -16.79
N TRP A 110 20.72 -12.75 -17.49
CA TRP A 110 19.34 -12.66 -18.00
C TRP A 110 19.09 -13.33 -19.35
N TYR A 111 20.11 -13.46 -20.21
CA TYR A 111 19.93 -14.08 -21.54
C TYR A 111 19.73 -15.60 -21.44
N LYS A 112 20.08 -16.21 -20.30
CA LYS A 112 19.92 -17.64 -20.06
C LYS A 112 18.45 -17.97 -19.79
N PRO A 113 17.84 -18.89 -20.57
CA PRO A 113 16.47 -19.32 -20.33
C PRO A 113 16.29 -19.90 -18.93
N SER A 114 15.12 -19.69 -18.33
CA SER A 114 14.81 -20.06 -16.94
C SER A 114 15.01 -21.54 -16.64
N GLU A 115 14.70 -22.39 -17.61
CA GLU A 115 14.81 -23.86 -17.61
C GLU A 115 16.26 -24.35 -17.58
N ASN A 116 17.21 -23.50 -18.02
CA ASN A 116 18.63 -23.83 -18.06
C ASN A 116 19.41 -23.27 -16.87
N ARG A 117 18.74 -22.61 -15.92
CA ARG A 117 19.38 -22.07 -14.70
C ARG A 117 19.71 -23.18 -13.72
N THR A 118 20.92 -23.12 -13.18
CA THR A 118 21.35 -23.88 -12.01
C THR A 118 20.56 -23.43 -10.77
N GLU A 119 20.57 -24.24 -9.71
CA GLU A 119 19.91 -23.86 -8.45
C GLU A 119 20.52 -22.59 -7.83
N HIS A 120 21.83 -22.36 -8.01
CA HIS A 120 22.49 -21.13 -7.57
C HIS A 120 21.95 -19.91 -8.33
N GLU A 121 21.89 -19.97 -9.66
CA GLU A 121 21.34 -18.88 -10.48
C GLU A 121 19.84 -18.63 -10.18
N LYS A 122 19.09 -19.65 -9.74
CA LYS A 122 17.70 -19.47 -9.28
C LYS A 122 17.63 -18.75 -7.93
N GLU A 123 18.59 -18.99 -7.03
CA GLU A 123 18.71 -18.24 -5.78
C GLU A 123 19.05 -16.78 -6.04
N ASP A 124 19.99 -16.50 -6.96
CA ASP A 124 20.35 -15.12 -7.31
C ASP A 124 19.12 -14.35 -7.82
N VAL A 125 18.30 -15.00 -8.64
CA VAL A 125 17.04 -14.42 -9.14
C VAL A 125 16.03 -14.23 -8.01
N ARG A 126 15.99 -15.14 -7.03
CA ARG A 126 15.16 -14.95 -5.83
C ARG A 126 15.63 -13.73 -5.03
N GLN A 127 16.94 -13.50 -4.95
CA GLN A 127 17.47 -12.31 -4.28
C GLN A 127 17.09 -11.05 -5.05
N VAL A 128 17.20 -11.03 -6.38
CA VAL A 128 16.71 -9.92 -7.20
C VAL A 128 15.25 -9.61 -6.92
N ILE A 129 14.39 -10.63 -6.82
CA ILE A 129 12.97 -10.43 -6.52
C ILE A 129 12.78 -9.75 -5.15
N LYS A 130 13.59 -10.07 -4.14
CA LYS A 130 13.51 -9.43 -2.82
C LYS A 130 13.89 -7.95 -2.89
N GLU A 131 15.02 -7.63 -3.51
CA GLU A 131 15.41 -6.21 -3.65
C GLU A 131 14.41 -5.40 -4.47
N LEU A 132 13.84 -5.98 -5.53
CA LEU A 132 12.77 -5.33 -6.30
C LEU A 132 11.53 -5.07 -5.42
N LEU A 133 11.21 -5.96 -4.49
CA LEU A 133 10.13 -5.75 -3.53
C LEU A 133 10.47 -4.67 -2.50
N ASP A 134 11.71 -4.61 -2.01
CA ASP A 134 12.16 -3.57 -1.06
C ASP A 134 12.18 -2.18 -1.72
N ALA A 135 12.65 -2.07 -2.97
CA ALA A 135 12.54 -0.87 -3.78
C ALA A 135 11.08 -0.47 -4.04
N ALA A 136 10.22 -1.41 -4.46
CA ALA A 136 8.80 -1.12 -4.68
C ALA A 136 8.09 -0.68 -3.39
N ALA A 137 8.39 -1.35 -2.26
CA ALA A 137 7.81 -1.04 -0.97
C ALA A 137 8.21 0.35 -0.48
N SER A 138 9.49 0.70 -0.57
CA SER A 138 10.00 2.02 -0.19
C SER A 138 9.39 3.13 -1.06
N MET A 139 9.30 2.93 -2.39
CA MET A 139 8.73 3.92 -3.31
C MET A 139 7.26 4.22 -3.01
N ILE A 140 6.44 3.18 -2.80
CA ILE A 140 5.01 3.36 -2.52
C ILE A 140 4.81 3.99 -1.12
N ASN A 141 5.64 3.63 -0.13
CA ASN A 141 5.60 4.27 1.19
C ASN A 141 6.02 5.75 1.13
N LEU A 142 7.04 6.11 0.34
CA LEU A 142 7.38 7.52 0.10
C LEU A 142 6.22 8.28 -0.55
N ALA A 143 5.56 7.70 -1.57
CA ALA A 143 4.39 8.31 -2.18
C ALA A 143 3.27 8.56 -1.15
N ALA A 144 3.04 7.60 -0.25
CA ALA A 144 2.09 7.75 0.85
C ALA A 144 2.46 8.87 1.82
N GLU A 145 3.72 8.97 2.25
CA GLU A 145 4.16 10.06 3.13
C GLU A 145 4.10 11.42 2.45
N LEU A 146 4.47 11.53 1.17
CA LEU A 146 4.34 12.77 0.40
C LEU A 146 2.87 13.21 0.27
N CYS A 147 1.94 12.26 0.08
CA CYS A 147 0.52 12.58 0.08
C CYS A 147 0.07 13.15 1.42
N LYS A 148 0.50 12.54 2.54
CA LYS A 148 0.14 13.00 3.89
C LYS A 148 0.74 14.37 4.22
N ASP A 149 2.01 14.56 3.91
CA ASP A 149 2.76 15.79 4.15
C ASP A 149 2.17 16.99 3.39
N ASN A 150 1.66 16.76 2.17
CA ASN A 150 1.11 17.80 1.31
C ASN A 150 -0.43 17.88 1.31
N GLY A 151 -1.12 17.02 2.07
CA GLY A 151 -2.58 16.95 2.09
C GLY A 151 -3.20 16.50 0.76
N PHE A 152 -2.47 15.72 -0.05
CA PHE A 152 -2.98 15.19 -1.30
C PHE A 152 -3.79 13.91 -1.12
N SER A 153 -4.82 13.77 -1.96
CA SER A 153 -5.60 12.55 -2.08
C SER A 153 -4.80 11.48 -2.82
N MET A 154 -4.39 10.43 -2.11
CA MET A 154 -3.67 9.30 -2.73
C MET A 154 -4.56 8.59 -3.75
N LYS A 155 -5.85 8.41 -3.45
CA LYS A 155 -6.86 7.88 -4.40
C LYS A 155 -6.90 8.67 -5.71
N SER A 156 -6.90 10.00 -5.64
CA SER A 156 -6.99 10.86 -6.81
C SER A 156 -5.72 10.77 -7.67
N LEU A 157 -4.54 10.84 -7.05
CA LEU A 157 -3.26 10.66 -7.74
C LEU A 157 -3.14 9.29 -8.42
N PHE A 158 -3.60 8.22 -7.77
CA PHE A 158 -3.62 6.88 -8.39
C PHE A 158 -4.59 6.79 -9.57
N ARG A 159 -5.74 7.47 -9.51
CA ARG A 159 -6.67 7.55 -10.66
C ARG A 159 -6.02 8.26 -11.85
N GLU A 160 -5.41 9.41 -11.62
CA GLU A 160 -4.68 10.16 -12.66
C GLU A 160 -3.53 9.35 -13.24
N TRP A 161 -2.73 8.71 -12.38
CA TRP A 161 -1.65 7.83 -12.80
C TRP A 161 -2.15 6.66 -13.67
N ARG A 162 -3.24 5.99 -13.31
CA ARG A 162 -3.81 4.91 -14.14
C ARG A 162 -4.31 5.40 -15.50
N VAL A 163 -4.90 6.60 -15.57
CA VAL A 163 -5.24 7.22 -16.87
C VAL A 163 -3.98 7.39 -17.72
N SER A 164 -2.87 7.85 -17.12
CA SER A 164 -1.59 7.97 -17.84
C SER A 164 -1.01 6.62 -18.30
N LEU A 165 -1.22 5.53 -17.55
CA LEU A 165 -0.77 4.19 -17.93
C LEU A 165 -1.57 3.65 -19.11
N LYS A 166 -2.88 3.88 -19.14
CA LYS A 166 -3.74 3.53 -20.28
C LYS A 166 -3.34 4.30 -21.53
N ALA A 167 -3.05 5.59 -21.42
CA ALA A 167 -2.58 6.41 -22.53
C ALA A 167 -1.25 5.89 -23.12
N ARG A 168 -0.35 5.39 -22.26
CA ARG A 168 0.93 4.76 -22.65
C ARG A 168 0.80 3.30 -23.10
N LYS A 169 -0.42 2.72 -23.08
CA LYS A 169 -0.69 1.30 -23.37
C LYS A 169 0.03 0.32 -22.44
N TYR A 170 0.37 0.77 -21.23
CA TYR A 170 0.91 -0.10 -20.17
C TYR A 170 -0.23 -0.86 -19.46
N GLU A 171 -1.44 -0.29 -19.47
CA GLU A 171 -2.67 -0.89 -18.97
C GLU A 171 -3.77 -0.80 -20.05
N ARG A 172 -4.72 -1.74 -20.05
CA ARG A 172 -5.89 -1.72 -20.94
C ARG A 172 -6.99 -0.77 -20.45
#